data_AF-A0A973CLF5-F1
#
_entry.id   AF-A0A973CLF5-F1
#
_cell.length_a   1.000
_cell.length_b   1.000
_cell.length_c   1.000
_cell.angle_alpha   90.00
_cell.angle_beta   90.00
_cell.angle_gamma   90.00
#
_symmetry.space_group_name_H-M   'P 1'
#
loop_
_entity.id
_entity.type
_entity.pdbx_description
1 polymer ?
#
loop_
_entity_poly.entity_id
_entity_poly.type
_entity_poly.pdbx_seq_one_letter_code
_entity_poly.pdbx_strand_id
1 'polypeptide(L)'
;EEEGVAVAESLDGQHSHIDYNLIPGVVYTWPEAASVGQTEEQLKEKGIAYKKGSFPFKASGRARASEETDGFVKVLADEKTDEILGVHMLGPRCADMIAEAVVAMEYKASAEDIARICHAHPTYTESLKEAALMATAQRALHM
;
A
#
# COMPACT_ATOMS: atom_id res chain seq x y z
N GLU A 1 7.92 -13.25 -13.44
CA GLU A 1 8.69 -14.24 -12.67
C GLU A 1 7.77 -15.29 -12.09
N GLU A 2 6.79 -14.89 -11.27
CA GLU A 2 5.77 -15.75 -10.65
C GLU A 2 5.09 -16.75 -11.60
N GLU A 3 4.61 -16.32 -12.78
CA GLU A 3 3.99 -17.23 -13.75
C GLU A 3 4.95 -18.33 -14.23
N GLY A 4 6.24 -18.02 -14.35
CA GLY A 4 7.26 -19.00 -14.71
C GLY A 4 7.50 -20.03 -13.61
N VAL A 5 7.51 -19.58 -12.35
CA VAL A 5 7.61 -20.46 -11.17
C VAL A 5 6.38 -21.36 -11.07
N ALA A 6 5.18 -20.81 -11.19
CA ALA A 6 3.93 -21.58 -11.11
C ALA A 6 3.84 -22.66 -12.20
N VAL A 7 4.30 -22.35 -13.43
CA VAL A 7 4.38 -23.36 -14.51
C VAL A 7 5.41 -24.44 -14.15
N ALA A 8 6.59 -24.06 -13.65
CA ALA A 8 7.61 -25.03 -13.27
C ALA A 8 7.14 -25.96 -12.14
N GLU A 9 6.51 -25.42 -11.09
CA GLU A 9 5.91 -26.17 -9.98
C GLU A 9 4.79 -27.10 -10.45
N SER A 10 3.92 -26.61 -11.34
CA SER A 10 2.84 -27.42 -11.93
C SER A 10 3.37 -28.59 -12.75
N LEU A 11 4.45 -28.39 -13.51
CA LEU A 11 5.12 -29.46 -14.27
C LEU A 11 5.77 -30.51 -13.34
N ASP A 12 6.19 -30.11 -12.14
CA ASP A 12 6.69 -31.00 -11.08
C ASP A 12 5.56 -31.64 -10.24
N GLY A 13 4.29 -31.40 -10.59
CA GLY A 13 3.13 -31.94 -9.89
C GLY A 13 2.83 -31.29 -8.54
N GLN A 14 3.45 -30.14 -8.25
CA GLN A 14 3.16 -29.33 -7.07
C GLN A 14 1.90 -28.48 -7.26
N HIS A 15 1.45 -27.84 -6.18
CA HIS A 15 0.26 -26.98 -6.18
C HIS A 15 0.67 -25.51 -6.05
N SER A 16 0.80 -24.83 -7.19
CA SER A 16 1.11 -23.40 -7.26
C SER A 16 -0.16 -22.54 -7.18
N HIS A 17 -0.06 -21.35 -6.62
CA HIS A 17 -1.10 -20.30 -6.67
C HIS A 17 -0.45 -18.94 -6.92
N ILE A 18 -1.13 -18.09 -7.69
CA ILE A 18 -0.76 -16.69 -7.88
C ILE A 18 -1.99 -15.85 -7.57
N ASP A 19 -1.88 -14.94 -6.61
CA ASP A 19 -2.87 -13.89 -6.42
C ASP A 19 -2.53 -12.68 -7.30
N TYR A 20 -3.19 -12.60 -8.46
CA TYR A 20 -3.01 -11.48 -9.39
C TYR A 20 -3.48 -10.13 -8.83
N ASN A 21 -4.31 -10.11 -7.78
CA ASN A 21 -4.70 -8.87 -7.11
C ASN A 21 -3.52 -8.26 -6.32
N LEU A 22 -2.53 -9.08 -5.95
CA LEU A 22 -1.40 -8.70 -5.11
C LEU A 22 -0.10 -8.49 -5.89
N ILE A 23 -0.15 -8.52 -7.23
CA ILE A 23 0.98 -8.13 -8.08
C ILE A 23 1.08 -6.59 -8.09
N PRO A 24 2.17 -5.99 -7.57
CA PRO A 24 2.33 -4.55 -7.59
C PRO A 24 2.67 -4.03 -8.99
N GLY A 25 2.14 -2.86 -9.33
CA GLY A 25 2.57 -2.07 -10.49
C GLY A 25 3.43 -0.89 -10.06
N VAL A 26 4.51 -0.60 -10.80
CA VAL A 26 5.44 0.49 -10.51
C VAL A 26 5.73 1.32 -11.76
N VAL A 27 5.77 2.65 -11.61
CA VAL A 27 6.21 3.62 -12.61
C VAL A 27 7.42 4.37 -12.07
N TYR A 28 8.57 4.21 -12.72
CA TYR A 28 9.88 4.70 -12.28
C TYR A 28 10.17 6.15 -12.71
N THR A 29 9.16 7.03 -12.62
CA THR A 29 9.39 8.48 -12.71
C THR A 29 10.02 9.01 -11.42
N TRP A 30 10.31 10.31 -11.36
CA TRP A 30 10.62 10.98 -10.10
C TRP A 30 9.65 12.15 -9.85
N PRO A 31 8.77 12.06 -8.83
CA PRO A 31 8.62 10.94 -7.89
C PRO A 31 8.11 9.65 -8.57
N GLU A 32 8.36 8.52 -7.93
CA GLU A 32 7.89 7.20 -8.37
C GLU A 32 6.40 7.05 -8.06
N ALA A 33 5.70 6.20 -8.81
CA ALA A 33 4.37 5.75 -8.46
C ALA A 33 4.35 4.23 -8.28
N ALA A 34 3.63 3.74 -7.29
CA ALA A 34 3.45 2.31 -7.06
C ALA A 34 2.05 2.01 -6.52
N SER A 35 1.48 0.87 -6.90
CA SER A 35 0.16 0.46 -6.45
C SER A 35 0.03 -1.06 -6.35
N VAL A 36 -0.77 -1.53 -5.39
CA VAL A 36 -1.19 -2.93 -5.26
C VAL A 36 -2.66 -2.98 -4.81
N GLY A 37 -3.39 -4.02 -5.23
CA GLY A 37 -4.79 -4.19 -4.91
C GLY A 37 -5.75 -3.37 -5.78
N GLN A 38 -6.95 -3.13 -5.26
CA GLN A 38 -8.03 -2.49 -5.99
C GLN A 38 -7.87 -0.96 -6.06
N THR A 39 -8.27 -0.37 -7.18
CA THR A 39 -8.41 1.08 -7.33
C THR A 39 -9.74 1.57 -6.74
N GLU A 40 -9.82 2.88 -6.49
CA GLU A 40 -11.06 3.49 -5.99
C GLU A 40 -12.22 3.33 -7.00
N GLU A 41 -11.90 3.40 -8.30
CA GLU A 41 -12.82 3.21 -9.40
C GLU A 41 -13.35 1.77 -9.44
N GLN A 42 -12.47 0.77 -9.29
CA GLN A 42 -12.87 -0.64 -9.24
C GLN A 42 -13.79 -0.94 -8.04
N LEU A 43 -13.51 -0.35 -6.88
CA LEU A 43 -14.38 -0.51 -5.70
C LEU A 43 -15.77 0.12 -5.93
N LYS A 44 -15.82 1.31 -6.54
CA LYS A 44 -17.09 1.97 -6.92
C LYS A 44 -17.87 1.16 -7.93
N GLU A 45 -17.23 0.66 -8.99
CA GLU A 45 -17.85 -0.18 -10.01
C GLU A 45 -18.43 -1.48 -9.45
N LYS A 46 -17.73 -2.08 -8.48
CA LYS A 46 -18.17 -3.30 -7.79
C LYS A 46 -19.20 -3.04 -6.67
N GLY A 47 -19.50 -1.78 -6.36
CA GLY A 47 -20.39 -1.42 -5.24
C GLY A 47 -19.84 -1.81 -3.87
N ILE A 48 -18.52 -1.92 -3.73
CA ILE A 48 -17.85 -2.25 -2.46
C ILE A 48 -17.73 -0.97 -1.64
N ALA A 49 -18.21 -1.03 -0.39
CA ALA A 49 -18.10 0.06 0.56
C ALA A 49 -16.69 0.13 1.16
N TYR A 50 -16.04 1.29 1.11
CA TYR A 50 -14.65 1.45 1.56
C TYR A 50 -14.41 2.78 2.26
N LYS A 51 -13.46 2.78 3.17
CA LYS A 51 -12.83 3.96 3.79
C LYS A 51 -11.56 4.32 3.04
N LYS A 52 -11.19 5.60 3.09
CA LYS A 52 -9.98 6.13 2.46
C LYS A 52 -9.15 6.92 3.46
N GLY A 53 -7.87 6.59 3.54
CA GLY A 53 -6.85 7.38 4.21
C GLY A 53 -5.81 7.88 3.23
N SER A 54 -5.31 9.10 3.46
CA SER A 54 -4.27 9.69 2.62
C SER A 54 -3.34 10.53 3.48
N PHE A 55 -2.04 10.43 3.24
CA PHE A 55 -1.03 11.23 3.93
C PHE A 55 -0.02 11.82 2.92
N PRO A 56 0.22 13.14 2.92
CA PRO A 56 1.12 13.79 1.97
C PRO A 56 2.60 13.65 2.39
N PHE A 57 3.51 13.43 1.45
CA PHE A 57 4.95 13.38 1.75
C PHE A 57 5.49 14.72 2.26
N LYS A 58 4.84 15.84 1.92
CA LYS A 58 5.18 17.17 2.46
C LYS A 58 5.16 17.26 3.99
N ALA A 59 4.39 16.40 4.66
CA ALA A 59 4.35 16.31 6.12
C ALA A 59 5.38 15.32 6.71
N SER A 60 6.04 14.50 5.89
CA SER A 60 7.10 13.60 6.34
C SER A 60 8.39 14.37 6.66
N GLY A 61 8.93 14.16 7.86
CA GLY A 61 10.22 14.72 8.25
C GLY A 61 11.37 14.24 7.36
N ARG A 62 11.33 12.97 6.94
CA ARG A 62 12.34 12.39 6.03
C ARG A 62 12.29 13.06 4.66
N ALA A 63 11.10 13.21 4.09
CA ALA A 63 10.90 13.86 2.79
C ALA A 63 11.32 15.34 2.81
N ARG A 64 11.03 16.04 3.91
CA ARG A 64 11.52 17.42 4.10
C ARG A 64 13.03 17.49 4.17
N ALA A 65 13.68 16.53 4.84
CA ALA A 65 15.14 16.50 4.96
C ALA A 65 15.85 16.16 3.64
N SER A 66 15.18 15.48 2.71
CA SER A 66 15.71 15.15 1.38
C SER A 66 15.24 16.06 0.26
N GLU A 67 14.40 17.07 0.55
CA GLU A 67 13.74 17.93 -0.45
C GLU A 67 12.84 17.17 -1.45
N GLU A 68 12.34 15.99 -1.08
CA GLU A 68 11.51 15.10 -1.91
C GLU A 68 10.06 15.07 -1.40
N THR A 69 9.39 16.23 -1.40
CA THR A 69 8.09 16.40 -0.73
C THR A 69 6.86 16.11 -1.59
N ASP A 70 7.05 15.79 -2.86
CA ASP A 70 5.96 15.59 -3.81
C ASP A 70 5.22 14.28 -3.58
N GLY A 71 3.90 14.32 -3.72
CA GLY A 71 3.03 13.16 -3.68
C GLY A 71 2.47 12.78 -2.30
N PHE A 72 1.98 11.55 -2.19
CA PHE A 72 1.20 11.04 -1.07
C PHE A 72 1.19 9.50 -1.03
N VAL A 73 0.81 8.95 0.12
CA VAL A 73 0.38 7.54 0.26
C VAL A 73 -1.12 7.52 0.52
N LYS A 74 -1.86 6.64 -0.19
CA LYS A 74 -3.30 6.43 -0.06
C LYS A 74 -3.59 4.96 0.27
N VAL A 75 -4.40 4.74 1.29
CA VAL A 75 -4.87 3.41 1.73
C VAL A 75 -6.39 3.36 1.55
N LEU A 76 -6.88 2.29 0.94
CA LEU A 76 -8.30 1.95 0.83
C LEU A 76 -8.56 0.73 1.71
N ALA A 77 -9.54 0.81 2.60
CA ALA A 77 -9.87 -0.27 3.54
C ALA A 77 -11.37 -0.56 3.50
N ASP A 78 -11.78 -1.81 3.71
CA ASP A 78 -13.19 -2.19 3.80
C ASP A 78 -13.88 -1.41 4.94
N GLU A 79 -15.10 -0.95 4.70
CA GLU A 79 -15.82 -0.12 5.68
C GLU A 79 -16.17 -0.90 6.97
N LYS A 80 -16.39 -2.22 6.86
CA LYS A 80 -16.86 -3.06 7.97
C LYS A 80 -15.74 -3.80 8.66
N THR A 81 -14.79 -4.36 7.91
CA THR A 81 -13.73 -5.23 8.45
C THR A 81 -12.41 -4.50 8.68
N ASP A 82 -12.25 -3.31 8.12
CA ASP A 82 -10.98 -2.55 8.09
C ASP A 82 -9.86 -3.23 7.28
N GLU A 83 -10.12 -4.36 6.61
CA GLU A 83 -9.16 -5.04 5.74
C GLU A 83 -8.70 -4.12 4.60
N ILE A 84 -7.39 -4.06 4.35
CA ILE A 84 -6.84 -3.24 3.27
C ILE A 84 -7.25 -3.84 1.91
N LEU A 85 -7.91 -3.03 1.09
CA LEU A 85 -8.37 -3.39 -0.26
C LEU A 85 -7.43 -2.91 -1.36
N GLY A 86 -6.61 -1.90 -1.07
CA GLY A 86 -5.59 -1.42 -2.00
C GLY A 86 -4.76 -0.28 -1.42
N VAL A 87 -3.50 -0.21 -1.84
CA VAL A 87 -2.55 0.84 -1.45
C VAL A 87 -1.95 1.46 -2.70
N HIS A 88 -1.92 2.79 -2.72
CA HIS A 88 -1.51 3.59 -3.87
C HIS A 88 -0.55 4.68 -3.39
N MET A 89 0.61 4.77 -4.01
CA MET A 89 1.70 5.65 -3.60
C MET A 89 2.19 6.48 -4.77
N LEU A 90 2.48 7.75 -4.52
CA LEU A 90 3.22 8.65 -5.41
C LEU A 90 4.24 9.38 -4.54
N GLY A 91 5.53 9.21 -4.75
CA GLY A 91 6.55 9.81 -3.90
C GLY A 91 7.93 9.16 -3.99
N PRO A 92 8.88 9.57 -3.14
CA PRO A 92 10.22 9.00 -3.11
C PRO A 92 10.20 7.54 -2.65
N ARG A 93 10.94 6.67 -3.35
CA ARG A 93 11.14 5.25 -3.01
C ARG A 93 9.86 4.42 -2.94
N CYS A 94 8.81 4.81 -3.66
CA CYS A 94 7.55 4.05 -3.70
C CYS A 94 7.73 2.67 -4.34
N ALA A 95 8.70 2.50 -5.24
CA ALA A 95 9.04 1.21 -5.84
C ALA A 95 9.43 0.16 -4.80
N ASP A 96 10.11 0.57 -3.71
CA ASP A 96 10.50 -0.31 -2.62
C ASP A 96 9.44 -0.36 -1.51
N MET A 97 8.84 0.79 -1.17
CA MET A 97 7.85 0.89 -0.09
C MET A 97 6.60 0.04 -0.36
N ILE A 98 6.22 -0.15 -1.63
CA ILE A 98 5.03 -0.94 -1.99
C ILE A 98 5.12 -2.40 -1.53
N ALA A 99 6.33 -2.94 -1.33
CA ALA A 99 6.51 -4.29 -0.81
C ALA A 99 5.90 -4.48 0.58
N GLU A 100 5.91 -3.45 1.43
CA GLU A 100 5.23 -3.50 2.73
C GLU A 100 3.71 -3.69 2.57
N ALA A 101 3.11 -2.98 1.61
CA ALA A 101 1.69 -3.10 1.32
C ALA A 101 1.34 -4.47 0.71
N VAL A 102 2.19 -5.01 -0.17
CA VAL A 102 2.03 -6.36 -0.74
C VAL A 102 1.98 -7.39 0.39
N VAL A 103 2.96 -7.37 1.30
CA VAL A 103 3.02 -8.29 2.44
C VAL A 103 1.81 -8.10 3.37
N ALA A 104 1.44 -6.86 3.66
CA ALA A 104 0.29 -6.55 4.50
C ALA A 104 -1.00 -7.16 3.92
N MET A 105 -1.24 -6.98 2.63
CA MET A 105 -2.44 -7.48 1.95
C MET A 105 -2.44 -9.01 1.79
N GLU A 106 -1.27 -9.63 1.60
CA GLU A 106 -1.12 -11.10 1.58
C GLU A 106 -1.61 -11.72 2.90
N TYR A 107 -1.32 -11.07 4.02
CA TYR A 107 -1.81 -11.47 5.35
C TYR A 107 -3.17 -10.89 5.73
N LYS A 108 -3.87 -10.24 4.78
CA LYS A 108 -5.19 -9.61 4.99
C LYS A 108 -5.19 -8.62 6.17
N ALA A 109 -4.09 -7.89 6.32
CA ALA A 109 -3.96 -6.89 7.37
C ALA A 109 -5.05 -5.83 7.26
N SER A 110 -5.54 -5.38 8.41
CA SER A 110 -6.38 -4.20 8.50
C SER A 110 -5.56 -2.91 8.43
N ALA A 111 -6.21 -1.79 8.15
CA ALA A 111 -5.58 -0.48 8.29
C ALA A 111 -5.15 -0.22 9.75
N GLU A 112 -5.89 -0.72 10.74
CA GLU A 112 -5.48 -0.66 12.15
C GLU A 112 -4.17 -1.41 12.42
N ASP A 113 -3.96 -2.59 11.82
CA ASP A 113 -2.74 -3.38 12.00
C ASP A 113 -1.50 -2.59 11.57
N ILE A 114 -1.53 -2.03 10.35
CA ILE A 114 -0.44 -1.18 9.82
C ILE A 114 -0.25 0.09 10.65
N ALA A 115 -1.35 0.72 11.08
CA ALA A 115 -1.31 1.90 11.93
C ALA A 115 -0.62 1.65 13.28
N ARG A 116 -0.64 0.41 13.78
CA ARG A 116 -0.05 0.02 15.07
C ARG A 116 1.37 -0.53 14.96
N ILE A 117 1.78 -1.00 13.78
CA ILE A 117 3.15 -1.45 13.55
C ILE A 117 4.15 -0.31 13.78
N CYS A 118 5.28 -0.64 14.40
CA CYS A 118 6.37 0.29 14.62
C CYS A 118 7.08 0.56 13.29
N HIS A 119 7.04 1.81 12.85
CA HIS A 119 7.78 2.29 11.69
C HIS A 119 8.97 3.10 12.18
N ALA A 120 10.14 2.89 11.58
CA ALA A 120 11.34 3.60 11.97
C ALA A 120 11.21 5.10 11.70
N HIS A 121 11.70 5.93 12.62
CA HIS A 121 11.70 7.39 12.49
C HIS A 121 13.14 7.93 12.37
N PRO A 122 13.45 8.83 11.41
CA PRO A 122 12.59 9.28 10.31
C PRO A 122 12.71 8.40 9.05
N THR A 123 11.60 7.94 8.46
CA THR A 123 11.56 7.21 7.19
C THR A 123 10.38 7.62 6.29
N TYR A 124 10.41 7.26 5.01
CA TYR A 124 9.29 7.49 4.10
C TYR A 124 8.10 6.56 4.39
N THR A 125 8.34 5.36 4.93
CA THR A 125 7.27 4.40 5.28
C THR A 125 6.38 4.89 6.40
N GLU A 126 6.80 5.85 7.22
CA GLU A 126 5.90 6.53 8.18
C GLU A 126 4.67 7.14 7.49
N SER A 127 4.76 7.53 6.21
CA SER A 127 3.62 8.01 5.44
C SER A 127 2.58 6.92 5.18
N LEU A 128 2.96 5.64 5.07
CA LEU A 128 2.03 4.52 5.01
C LEU A 128 1.31 4.32 6.34
N LYS A 129 2.05 4.37 7.46
CA LYS A 129 1.46 4.33 8.81
C LYS A 129 0.42 5.43 9.03
N GLU A 130 0.74 6.67 8.66
CA GLU A 130 -0.18 7.80 8.83
C GLU A 130 -1.38 7.71 7.88
N ALA A 131 -1.18 7.24 6.65
CA ALA A 131 -2.30 6.97 5.74
C ALA A 131 -3.22 5.86 6.29
N ALA A 132 -2.66 4.83 6.91
CA ALA A 132 -3.43 3.77 7.58
C ALA A 132 -4.18 4.29 8.81
N LEU A 133 -3.56 5.17 9.63
CA LEU A 133 -4.23 5.88 10.74
C LEU A 133 -5.42 6.72 10.25
N MET A 134 -5.29 7.34 9.08
CA MET A 134 -6.40 8.04 8.43
C MET A 134 -7.50 7.11 7.95
N ALA A 135 -7.14 6.00 7.31
CA ALA A 135 -8.11 5.05 6.74
C ALA A 135 -8.92 4.33 7.82
N THR A 136 -8.26 3.91 8.91
CA THR A 136 -8.91 3.13 9.98
C THR A 136 -9.93 3.98 10.75
N ALA A 137 -9.54 5.20 11.17
CA ALA A 137 -10.36 6.01 12.08
C ALA A 137 -10.09 7.53 12.04
N GLN A 138 -9.56 8.08 10.93
CA GLN A 138 -9.28 9.53 10.79
C GLN A 138 -8.43 10.13 11.93
N ARG A 139 -7.41 9.38 12.38
CA ARG A 139 -6.63 9.70 13.58
C ARG A 139 -5.12 9.79 13.34
N ALA A 140 -4.71 10.27 12.17
CA ALA A 140 -3.30 10.57 11.92
C ALA A 140 -2.75 11.62 12.89
N LEU A 141 -1.47 11.49 13.21
CA LEU A 141 -0.80 12.29 14.25
C LEU A 141 -0.03 13.47 13.68
N HIS A 142 0.43 13.38 12.42
CA HIS A 142 1.38 14.32 11.83
C HIS A 142 0.88 15.02 10.56
N MET A 143 -0.42 15.30 10.44
CA MET A 143 -0.98 16.01 9.28
C MET A 143 -0.71 17.51 9.26
#